data_AF-A0A6P0VSD9-F1
#
_entry.id   AF-A0A6P0VSD9-F1
#
_cell.length_a   1.000
_cell.length_b   1.000
_cell.length_c   1.000
_cell.angle_alpha   90.00
_cell.angle_beta   90.00
_cell.angle_gamma   90.00
#
_symmetry.space_group_name_H-M   'P 1'
#
loop_
_entity.id
_entity.type
_entity.pdbx_description
1 polymer ?
#
loop_
_entity_poly.entity_id
_entity_poly.type
_entity_poly.pdbx_seq_one_letter_code
_entity_poly.pdbx_strand_id
1 'polypeptide(L)' 'MVWPFKPKSRKQIARIEVTGVIASAARKRILEALKTIEEKKFPALLLRIDSPGGTVGDSQEIYTALMRLR' A
#
# COMPACT_ATOMS: atom_id res chain seq x y z
N MET A 1 16.16 19.92 19.52
CA MET A 1 14.78 20.32 19.86
C MET A 1 13.85 19.15 19.54
N VAL A 2 13.46 18.38 20.56
CA VAL A 2 12.70 17.13 20.39
C VAL A 2 11.21 17.48 20.34
N TRP A 3 10.61 17.39 19.16
CA TRP A 3 9.19 17.69 18.91
C TRP A 3 8.30 16.69 19.69
N PRO A 4 7.30 17.13 20.48
CA PRO A 4 6.69 16.28 21.51
C PRO A 4 5.67 15.27 21.00
N PHE A 5 5.37 15.25 19.69
CA PHE A 5 4.39 14.34 19.11
C PHE A 5 5.05 13.40 18.10
N LYS A 6 5.29 12.15 18.50
CA LYS A 6 5.52 11.07 17.51
C LYS A 6 4.28 11.02 16.60
N PRO A 7 4.44 11.03 15.25
CA PRO A 7 3.29 11.05 14.35
C PRO A 7 2.39 9.83 14.63
N LYS A 8 1.08 10.05 14.76
CA LYS A 8 0.09 9.00 15.09
C LYS A 8 0.19 7.77 14.17
N SER A 9 0.62 7.95 12.92
CA SER A 9 0.85 6.88 11.95
C SER A 9 1.78 5.79 12.48
N ARG A 10 2.76 6.12 13.33
CA ARG A 10 3.68 5.14 13.93
C ARG A 10 3.01 4.20 14.96
N LYS A 11 1.76 4.45 15.33
CA LYS A 11 0.96 3.58 16.23
C LYS A 11 -0.23 2.93 15.51
N GLN A 12 -0.29 3.01 14.18
CA GLN A 12 -1.42 2.55 13.38
C GLN A 12 -0.95 1.53 12.34
N ILE A 13 -1.81 0.58 11.97
CA ILE A 13 -1.54 -0.35 10.87
C ILE A 13 -2.23 0.22 9.62
N ALA A 14 -1.48 0.37 8.53
CA ALA A 14 -2.06 0.77 7.26
C ALA A 14 -2.89 -0.40 6.69
N ARG A 15 -4.07 -0.12 6.12
CA ARG A 15 -4.90 -1.14 5.47
C ARG A 15 -5.16 -0.76 4.02
N ILE A 16 -4.82 -1.65 3.09
CA ILE A 16 -5.21 -1.55 1.68
C ILE A 16 -6.17 -2.70 1.38
N GLU A 17 -7.31 -2.37 0.77
CA GLU A 17 -8.25 -3.35 0.25
C GLU A 17 -8.20 -3.34 -1.28
N VAL A 18 -7.87 -4.47 -1.87
CA VAL A 18 -7.87 -4.71 -3.32
C VAL A 18 -9.14 -5.47 -3.64
N THR A 19 -10.11 -4.80 -4.25
CA THR A 19 -11.40 -5.38 -4.61
C THR A 19 -11.60 -5.36 -6.12
N GLY A 20 -12.16 -6.44 -6.67
CA GLY A 20 -12.46 -6.54 -8.10
C GLY A 20 -11.21 -6.69 -8.98
N VAL A 21 -11.35 -6.39 -10.27
CA VAL A 21 -10.33 -6.68 -11.29
C VAL A 21 -9.11 -5.77 -11.15
N ILE A 22 -7.91 -6.37 -11.21
CA ILE A 22 -6.63 -5.65 -11.20
C ILE A 22 -6.33 -5.14 -12.61
N ALA A 23 -6.63 -3.87 -12.83
CA ALA A 23 -6.32 -3.14 -14.06
C ALA A 23 -5.60 -1.82 -13.74
N SER A 24 -5.26 -1.06 -14.78
CA SER A 24 -4.56 0.23 -14.70
C SER A 24 -5.04 1.19 -13.60
N ALA A 25 -6.35 1.28 -13.36
CA ALA A 25 -6.91 2.15 -12.32
C ALA A 25 -6.59 1.65 -10.90
N ALA A 26 -6.75 0.34 -10.67
CA ALA A 26 -6.40 -0.31 -9.40
C ALA A 26 -4.91 -0.18 -9.13
N ARG A 27 -4.06 -0.41 -10.14
CA ARG A 27 -2.60 -0.23 -10.06
C ARG A 27 -2.25 1.17 -9.57
N LYS A 28 -2.71 2.22 -10.24
CA LYS A 28 -2.38 3.61 -9.88
C LYS A 28 -2.76 3.91 -8.42
N ARG A 29 -3.98 3.55 -8.03
CA ARG A 29 -4.48 3.76 -6.65
C ARG A 29 -3.63 3.03 -5.61
N ILE A 30 -3.24 1.78 -5.89
CA ILE A 30 -2.43 0.98 -4.97
C ILE A 30 -1.02 1.56 -4.85
N LEU A 31 -0.38 1.93 -5.97
CA LEU A 31 0.96 2.52 -5.96
C LEU A 31 1.00 3.85 -5.18
N GLU A 32 -0.01 4.72 -5.34
CA GLU A 32 -0.14 5.96 -4.56
C GLU A 32 -0.33 5.69 -3.06
N ALA A 33 -1.14 4.69 -2.72
CA ALA A 33 -1.35 4.28 -1.33
C ALA A 33 -0.06 3.75 -0.70
N LEU A 34 0.71 2.93 -1.42
CA LEU A 34 2.01 2.42 -0.96
C LEU A 34 3.02 3.54 -0.72
N LYS A 35 3.10 4.52 -1.63
CA LYS A 35 3.94 5.71 -1.45
C LYS A 35 3.55 6.49 -0.19
N THR A 36 2.25 6.68 0.02
CA THR A 36 1.74 7.35 1.23
C THR A 36 2.11 6.59 2.52
N ILE A 37 2.13 5.26 2.46
CA ILE A 37 2.47 4.42 3.61
C ILE A 37 3.95 4.55 3.96
N GLU A 38 4.81 4.52 2.93
CA GLU A 38 6.26 4.70 3.07
C GLU A 38 6.59 6.08 3.68
N GLU A 39 6.01 7.15 3.13
CA GLU A 39 6.23 8.53 3.60
C GLU A 39 5.77 8.72 5.05
N LYS A 40 4.61 8.14 5.42
CA LYS A 40 4.05 8.25 6.78
C LYS A 40 4.68 7.27 7.78
N LYS A 41 5.52 6.34 7.32
CA LYS A 41 6.25 5.37 8.13
C LYS A 41 5.34 4.58 9.09
N PHE A 42 4.29 3.98 8.53
CA PHE A 42 3.46 3.06 9.33
C PHE A 42 4.28 1.81 9.71
N PRO A 43 4.10 1.27 10.93
CA PRO A 43 4.82 0.08 11.41
C PRO A 43 4.47 -1.21 10.67
N ALA A 44 3.28 -1.30 10.07
CA ALA A 44 2.83 -2.48 9.33
C ALA A 44 1.76 -2.12 8.29
N LEU A 45 1.64 -2.96 7.26
CA LEU A 45 0.60 -2.91 6.23
C LEU A 45 -0.19 -4.22 6.23
N LEU A 46 -1.52 -4.12 6.38
CA LEU A 46 -2.48 -5.18 6.13
C LEU A 46 -3.02 -5.05 4.72
N LEU A 47 -2.71 -6.01 3.86
CA LEU A 47 -3.25 -6.12 2.51
C LEU A 47 -4.38 -7.14 2.49
N ARG A 48 -5.61 -6.69 2.26
CA ARG A 48 -6.77 -7.56 2.04
C ARG A 48 -7.05 -7.63 0.55
N ILE A 49 -7.10 -8.84 0.01
CA ILE A 49 -7.33 -9.08 -1.42
C ILE A 49 -8.64 -9.83 -1.58
N ASP A 50 -9.53 -9.26 -2.38
CA ASP A 50 -10.80 -9.82 -2.82
C ASP A 50 -10.93 -9.53 -4.33
N SER A 51 -10.14 -10.27 -5.11
CA SER A 51 -9.96 -10.00 -6.53
C SER A 51 -10.01 -11.31 -7.33
N PRO A 52 -10.70 -11.33 -8.49
CA PRO A 52 -10.63 -12.45 -9.42
C PRO A 52 -9.32 -12.47 -10.24
N GLY A 53 -8.41 -11.51 -10.01
CA GLY A 53 -7.19 -11.31 -10.80
C GLY A 53 -7.31 -10.15 -11.79
N GLY A 54 -6.52 -10.20 -12.86
CA GLY A 54 -6.48 -9.13 -13.87
C GLY A 54 -5.21 -9.23 -14.73
N THR A 55 -4.69 -8.08 -15.16
CA THR A 55 -3.50 -8.06 -16.02
C THR A 55 -2.26 -8.46 -15.23
N VAL A 56 -1.44 -9.35 -15.80
CA VAL A 56 -0.17 -9.77 -15.18
C VAL A 56 0.79 -8.60 -14.99
N GLY A 57 0.89 -7.70 -15.98
CA GLY A 57 1.73 -6.51 -15.91
C GLY A 57 1.36 -5.60 -14.73
N ASP A 58 0.08 -5.27 -14.57
CA ASP A 58 -0.39 -4.45 -13.45
C ASP A 58 -0.09 -5.12 -12.10
N SER A 59 -0.29 -6.44 -12.02
CA SER A 59 -0.03 -7.22 -10.81
C SER A 59 1.46 -7.28 -10.46
N GLN A 60 2.34 -7.42 -11.46
CA GLN A 60 3.80 -7.42 -11.27
C GLN A 60 4.31 -6.07 -10.77
N GLU A 61 3.78 -4.97 -11.28
CA GLU A 61 4.13 -3.64 -10.79
C GLU A 61 3.73 -3.45 -9.31
N ILE A 62 2.50 -3.85 -8.95
CA ILE A 62 2.02 -3.81 -7.56
C ILE A 62 2.91 -4.69 -6.66
N TYR A 63 3.20 -5.92 -7.10
CA TYR A 63 4.04 -6.86 -6.35
C TYR A 63 5.45 -6.28 -6.12
N THR A 64 6.06 -5.71 -7.16
CA THR A 64 7.38 -5.08 -7.06
C THR A 64 7.38 -3.92 -6.06
N ALA A 65 6.34 -3.08 -6.07
CA ALA A 65 6.21 -1.99 -5.12
C ALA A 65 6.03 -2.48 -3.68
N LEU A 66 5.25 -3.55 -3.47
CA LEU A 66 5.10 -4.19 -2.15
C LEU A 66 6.42 -4.75 -1.64
N MET A 67 7.19 -5.40 -2.52
CA MET A 67 8.50 -5.97 -2.16
C MET A 67 9.54 -4.90 -1.78
N ARG A 68 9.42 -3.67 -2.32
CA ARG A 68 10.28 -2.54 -1.92
C ARG A 68 9.93 -1.98 -0.54
N LEU A 69 8.70 -2.19 -0.08
CA LEU A 69 8.22 -1.69 1.23
C LEU A 69 8.59 -2.64 2.39
N ARG A 70 8.96 -3.89 2.08
CA ARG A 70 9.43 -4.90 3.05
C ARG A 70 10.85 -4.61 3.51
#